data_AF-A0A3D1AJK5-F1
#
_entry.id   AF-A0A3D1AJK5-F1
#
_cell.length_a   1.000
_cell.length_b   1.000
_cell.length_c   1.000
_cell.angle_alpha   90.00
_cell.angle_beta   90.00
_cell.angle_gamma   90.00
#
_symmetry.space_group_name_H-M   'P 1'
#
loop_
_entity.id
_entity.type
_entity.pdbx_description
1 polymer ?
#
loop_
_entity_poly.entity_id
_entity_poly.type
_entity_poly.pdbx_seq_one_letter_code
_entity_poly.pdbx_strand_id
1 'polypeptide(L)'
;FGSDIEKARKGYENFVNDGIALGSRPELVGGGLVRSLGNWSQVVSLHRKGEAVNSDARILGGSAFVDRLFSEAEAKERETLRFLSGKSDLPTILARIAKGEEVEASAIRSGVRKREVVRARKMLCQIAVRRMGYPGAEVARFL
;
A
#
# COMPACT_ATOMS: atom_id res chain seq x y z
N PHE A 1 30.92 -10.93 -5.43
CA PHE A 1 31.76 -12.01 -5.99
C PHE A 1 32.06 -11.69 -7.45
N GLY A 2 33.19 -12.14 -7.99
CA GLY A 2 33.62 -11.84 -9.37
C GLY A 2 32.90 -12.67 -10.43
N SER A 3 33.11 -12.33 -11.71
CA SER A 3 32.59 -13.05 -12.88
C SER A 3 33.44 -14.26 -13.29
N ASP A 4 34.69 -14.33 -12.82
CA ASP A 4 35.59 -15.47 -12.99
C ASP A 4 35.41 -16.49 -11.84
N ILE A 5 35.39 -17.78 -12.17
CA ILE A 5 35.08 -18.87 -11.22
C ILE A 5 36.11 -18.92 -10.09
N GLU A 6 37.39 -18.73 -10.39
CA GLU A 6 38.46 -18.81 -9.39
C GLU A 6 38.38 -17.64 -8.42
N LYS A 7 38.17 -16.43 -8.95
CA LYS A 7 37.94 -15.22 -8.14
C LYS A 7 36.66 -15.30 -7.31
N ALA A 8 35.60 -15.91 -7.84
CA ALA A 8 34.35 -16.11 -7.12
C ALA A 8 34.53 -17.07 -5.94
N ARG A 9 35.21 -18.20 -6.15
CA ARG A 9 35.52 -19.17 -5.09
C ARG A 9 36.36 -18.57 -3.98
N LYS A 10 37.47 -17.91 -4.34
CA LYS A 10 38.35 -17.24 -3.36
C LYS A 10 37.62 -16.13 -2.60
N GLY A 11 36.76 -15.37 -3.28
CA GLY A 11 35.91 -14.38 -2.64
C GLY A 11 34.92 -15.00 -1.66
N TYR A 12 34.31 -16.14 -2.00
CA TYR A 12 33.41 -16.87 -1.12
C TYR A 12 34.12 -17.45 0.10
N GLU A 13 35.29 -18.07 -0.08
CA GLU A 13 36.11 -18.59 1.01
C GLU A 13 36.49 -17.49 2.00
N ASN A 14 36.95 -16.32 1.52
CA ASN A 14 37.26 -15.18 2.38
C ASN A 14 36.02 -14.70 3.14
N PHE A 15 34.88 -14.57 2.46
CA PHE A 15 33.62 -14.18 3.09
C PHE A 15 33.18 -15.15 4.20
N VAL A 16 33.32 -16.47 3.98
CA VAL A 16 33.00 -17.47 5.00
C VAL A 16 33.99 -17.38 6.15
N ASN A 17 35.29 -17.27 5.88
CA ASN A 17 36.33 -17.14 6.92
C ASN A 17 36.11 -15.91 7.81
N ASP A 18 35.78 -14.76 7.22
CA ASP A 18 35.42 -13.54 7.95
C ASP A 18 34.17 -13.75 8.83
N GLY A 19 33.22 -14.54 8.33
CA GLY A 19 32.00 -14.91 9.05
C GLY A 19 32.20 -15.87 10.22
N ILE A 20 33.20 -16.75 10.19
CA ILE A 20 33.47 -17.73 11.26
C ILE A 20 33.75 -17.02 12.59
N ALA A 21 34.55 -15.94 12.58
CA ALA A 21 34.89 -15.18 13.77
C ALA A 21 33.68 -14.47 14.41
N LEU A 22 32.63 -14.19 13.63
CA LEU A 22 31.41 -13.53 14.09
C LEU A 22 30.43 -14.50 14.78
N GLY A 23 30.66 -15.81 14.69
CA GLY A 23 29.82 -16.82 15.33
C GLY A 23 28.38 -16.86 14.83
N SER A 24 27.49 -17.46 15.62
CA SER A 24 26.06 -17.50 15.30
C SER A 24 25.40 -16.15 15.61
N ARG A 25 24.83 -15.53 14.58
CA ARG A 25 24.09 -14.27 14.68
C ARG A 25 22.59 -14.52 14.58
N PRO A 26 21.87 -14.77 15.69
CA PRO A 26 20.46 -15.19 15.68
C PRO A 26 19.52 -14.21 14.95
N GLU A 27 19.92 -12.95 14.81
CA GLU A 27 19.23 -11.92 14.03
C GLU A 27 19.42 -12.05 12.51
N LEU A 28 20.44 -12.78 12.06
CA LEU A 28 20.75 -13.06 10.65
C LEU A 28 20.52 -14.52 10.25
N VAL A 29 20.38 -15.44 11.22
CA VAL A 29 20.08 -16.87 10.98
C VAL A 29 18.66 -17.24 11.40
N GLY A 30 18.14 -18.35 10.88
CA GLY A 30 16.74 -18.75 11.01
C GLY A 30 15.87 -18.09 9.92
N GLY A 31 15.00 -18.88 9.30
CA GLY A 31 14.07 -18.39 8.27
C GLY A 31 13.21 -17.22 8.79
N GLY A 32 12.58 -16.47 7.88
CA GLY A 32 11.84 -15.24 8.23
C GLY A 32 10.81 -15.43 9.36
N LEU A 33 10.20 -16.61 9.44
CA LEU A 33 9.23 -16.98 10.46
C LEU A 33 9.83 -17.11 11.87
N VAL A 34 11.03 -17.67 12.00
CA VAL A 34 11.73 -17.86 13.30
C VAL A 34 12.15 -16.51 13.88
N ARG A 35 12.55 -15.57 13.02
CA ARG A 35 12.90 -14.19 13.44
C ARG A 35 11.68 -13.38 13.87
N SER A 36 10.54 -13.51 13.19
CA SER A 36 9.29 -12.82 13.57
C SER A 36 8.71 -13.31 14.90
N LEU A 37 8.91 -14.58 15.23
CA LEU A 37 8.37 -15.21 16.44
C LEU A 37 9.41 -15.35 17.56
N GLY A 38 10.68 -14.99 17.31
CA GLY A 38 11.74 -14.98 18.32
C GLY A 38 12.22 -16.35 18.81
N ASN A 39 11.52 -17.46 18.55
CA ASN A 39 11.95 -18.81 18.93
C ASN A 39 11.34 -19.91 18.04
N TRP A 40 12.13 -20.95 17.73
CA TRP A 40 11.70 -22.18 17.06
C TRP A 40 10.56 -22.91 17.78
N SER A 41 10.52 -22.85 19.12
CA SER A 41 9.44 -23.48 19.90
C SER A 41 8.05 -22.90 19.56
N GLN A 42 7.99 -21.59 19.29
CA GLN A 42 6.77 -20.92 18.88
C GLN A 42 6.37 -21.28 17.45
N VAL A 43 7.36 -21.38 16.54
CA VAL A 43 7.13 -21.82 15.15
C VAL A 43 6.55 -23.24 15.11
N VAL A 44 7.13 -24.17 15.87
CA VAL A 44 6.66 -25.56 15.94
C VAL A 44 5.27 -25.64 16.58
N SER A 45 4.98 -24.82 17.59
CA SER A 45 3.65 -24.75 18.21
C SER A 45 2.58 -24.29 17.21
N LEU A 46 2.86 -23.23 16.44
CA LEU A 46 1.95 -22.70 15.41
C LEU A 46 1.72 -23.70 14.29
N HIS A 47 2.79 -24.37 13.82
CA HIS A 47 2.66 -25.41 12.81
C HIS A 47 1.80 -26.58 13.30
N ARG A 48 1.93 -26.99 14.57
CA ARG A 48 1.08 -28.04 15.17
C ARG A 48 -0.38 -27.62 15.31
N LYS A 49 -0.67 -26.32 15.45
CA LYS A 49 -2.03 -25.77 15.50
C LYS A 49 -2.64 -25.53 14.11
N GLY A 50 -1.86 -25.66 13.04
CA GLY A 50 -2.31 -25.38 11.67
C GLY A 50 -2.55 -23.89 11.40
N GLU A 51 -2.02 -23.00 12.23
CA GLU A 51 -2.19 -21.56 12.09
C GLU A 51 -1.18 -21.00 11.08
N ALA A 52 -1.68 -20.48 9.95
CA ALA A 52 -0.87 -19.79 8.96
C ALA A 52 -0.60 -18.36 9.42
N VAL A 53 0.68 -18.02 9.62
CA VAL A 53 1.09 -16.65 9.98
C VAL A 53 1.50 -15.90 8.72
N ASN A 54 0.68 -14.92 8.32
CA ASN A 54 1.05 -13.97 7.27
C ASN A 54 2.15 -13.07 7.81
N SER A 55 3.37 -13.12 7.28
CA SER A 55 4.41 -12.15 7.66
C SER A 55 5.42 -11.99 6.52
N ASP A 56 5.91 -10.77 6.32
CA ASP A 56 7.06 -10.50 5.45
C ASP A 56 8.08 -9.70 6.23
N ALA A 57 8.98 -10.39 6.93
CA ALA A 57 9.94 -9.74 7.83
C ALA A 57 10.96 -8.81 7.13
N ARG A 58 11.07 -8.82 5.79
CA ARG A 58 12.05 -8.00 5.07
C ARG A 58 11.45 -6.71 4.51
N ILE A 59 10.15 -6.72 4.21
CA ILE A 59 9.49 -5.59 3.57
C ILE A 59 8.34 -5.06 4.43
N LEU A 60 7.49 -5.92 4.99
CA LEU A 60 6.24 -5.49 5.65
C LEU A 60 6.23 -5.70 7.17
N GLY A 61 7.15 -6.49 7.73
CA GLY A 61 7.21 -6.81 9.16
C GLY A 61 6.26 -7.93 9.60
N GLY A 62 5.76 -7.81 10.84
CA GLY A 62 5.01 -8.85 11.55
C GLY A 62 3.55 -9.01 11.12
N SER A 63 2.90 -10.08 11.57
CA SER A 63 1.56 -10.48 11.13
C SER A 63 0.47 -9.46 11.41
N ALA A 64 0.45 -8.89 12.61
CA ALA A 64 -0.52 -7.86 12.96
C ALA A 64 -0.45 -6.61 12.05
N PHE A 65 0.69 -6.33 11.42
CA PHE A 65 0.79 -5.25 10.43
C PHE A 65 0.28 -5.71 9.07
N VAL A 66 0.72 -6.89 8.63
CA VAL A 66 0.34 -7.46 7.33
C VAL A 66 -1.17 -7.70 7.25
N ASP A 67 -1.79 -8.25 8.30
CA ASP A 67 -3.23 -8.49 8.35
C ASP A 67 -4.03 -7.17 8.33
N ARG A 68 -3.55 -6.13 9.02
CA ARG A 68 -4.14 -4.78 8.95
C ARG A 68 -4.05 -4.22 7.54
N LEU A 69 -2.90 -4.34 6.89
CA LEU A 69 -2.68 -3.87 5.53
C LEU A 69 -3.62 -4.56 4.54
N PHE A 70 -3.79 -5.89 4.64
CA PHE A 70 -4.75 -6.63 3.82
C PHE A 70 -6.19 -6.18 4.09
N SER A 71 -6.57 -6.00 5.36
CA SER A 71 -7.90 -5.51 5.71
C SER A 71 -8.20 -4.12 5.14
N GLU A 72 -7.23 -3.20 5.21
CA GLU A 72 -7.34 -1.87 4.61
C GLU A 72 -7.44 -1.92 3.08
N ALA A 73 -6.64 -2.78 2.45
CA ALA A 73 -6.67 -2.99 1.00
C ALA A 73 -8.02 -3.54 0.54
N GLU A 74 -8.53 -4.58 1.20
CA GLU A 74 -9.86 -5.14 0.93
C GLU A 74 -10.98 -4.12 1.15
N ALA A 75 -10.91 -3.34 2.23
CA ALA A 75 -11.91 -2.30 2.50
C ALA A 75 -11.95 -1.26 1.37
N LYS A 76 -10.78 -0.83 0.91
CA LYS A 76 -10.63 0.12 -0.20
C LYS A 76 -11.13 -0.46 -1.52
N GLU A 77 -10.85 -1.73 -1.79
CA GLU A 77 -11.35 -2.44 -2.97
C GLU A 77 -12.88 -2.57 -2.95
N ARG A 78 -13.45 -3.01 -1.82
CA ARG A 78 -14.91 -3.10 -1.62
C ARG A 78 -15.60 -1.75 -1.76
N GLU A 79 -15.01 -0.69 -1.20
CA GLU A 79 -15.52 0.68 -1.36
C GLU A 79 -15.52 1.09 -2.84
N THR A 80 -14.41 0.89 -3.54
CA THR A 80 -14.28 1.21 -4.97
C THR A 80 -15.30 0.43 -5.81
N LEU A 81 -15.44 -0.89 -5.59
CA LEU A 81 -16.39 -1.75 -6.31
C LEU A 81 -17.86 -1.33 -6.07
N ARG A 82 -18.22 -0.96 -4.83
CA ARG A 82 -19.57 -0.44 -4.52
C ARG A 82 -19.89 0.86 -5.27
N PHE A 83 -18.91 1.73 -5.48
CA PHE A 83 -19.10 2.95 -6.26
C PHE A 83 -19.09 2.71 -7.77
N LEU A 84 -18.41 1.67 -8.25
CA LEU A 84 -18.47 1.25 -9.65
C LEU A 84 -19.83 0.68 -10.04
N SER A 85 -20.53 -0.02 -9.13
CA SER A 85 -21.86 -0.58 -9.40
C SER A 85 -22.99 0.46 -9.47
N GLY A 86 -22.69 1.72 -9.16
CA GLY A 86 -23.65 2.83 -9.18
C GLY A 86 -22.96 4.16 -9.49
N LYS A 87 -22.21 4.24 -10.59
CA LYS A 87 -21.53 5.46 -11.03
C LYS A 87 -22.54 6.61 -11.14
N SER A 88 -22.57 7.48 -10.13
CA SER A 88 -23.19 8.79 -10.26
C SER A 88 -22.33 9.62 -11.20
N ASP A 89 -22.94 10.22 -12.21
CA ASP A 89 -22.22 10.96 -13.24
C ASP A 89 -21.52 12.21 -12.65
N LEU A 90 -20.42 12.65 -13.26
CA LEU A 90 -19.65 13.83 -12.83
C LEU A 90 -20.50 15.10 -12.65
N PRO A 91 -21.49 15.40 -13.53
CA PRO A 91 -22.42 16.51 -13.33
C PRO A 91 -23.27 16.38 -12.06
N THR A 92 -23.68 15.17 -11.68
CA THR A 92 -24.48 14.95 -10.46
C THR A 92 -23.66 15.25 -9.21
N ILE A 93 -22.38 14.84 -9.19
CA ILE A 93 -21.46 15.13 -8.08
C ILE A 93 -21.19 16.64 -8.03
N LEU A 94 -20.93 17.26 -9.19
CA LEU A 94 -20.72 18.70 -9.30
C LEU A 94 -21.88 19.49 -8.71
N ALA A 95 -23.13 19.15 -9.07
CA ALA A 95 -24.32 19.82 -8.56
C ALA A 95 -24.47 19.70 -7.04
N ARG A 96 -24.17 18.52 -6.48
CA ARG A 96 -24.19 18.31 -5.02
C ARG A 96 -23.13 19.13 -4.30
N ILE A 97 -21.92 19.19 -4.84
CA ILE A 97 -20.81 19.98 -4.27
C ILE A 97 -21.11 21.48 -4.38
N ALA A 98 -21.59 21.93 -5.54
CA ALA A 98 -21.99 23.32 -5.79
C ALA A 98 -23.03 23.79 -4.76
N LYS A 99 -24.05 22.96 -4.51
CA LYS A 99 -25.07 23.24 -3.48
C LYS A 99 -24.48 23.29 -2.06
N GLY A 100 -23.53 22.41 -1.73
CA GLY A 100 -22.93 22.34 -0.39
C GLY A 100 -21.92 23.45 -0.09
N GLU A 101 -21.21 23.95 -1.10
CA GLU A 101 -20.25 25.06 -0.97
C GLU A 101 -20.86 26.42 -1.34
N GLU A 102 -22.17 26.48 -1.62
CA GLU A 102 -22.89 27.70 -2.00
C GLU A 102 -22.24 28.45 -3.18
N VAL A 103 -21.76 27.69 -4.16
CA VAL A 103 -21.15 28.21 -5.39
C VAL A 103 -21.91 27.76 -6.62
N GLU A 104 -21.92 28.59 -7.65
CA GLU A 104 -22.46 28.23 -8.96
C GLU A 104 -21.67 27.06 -9.58
N ALA A 105 -22.39 26.06 -10.11
CA ALA A 105 -21.75 24.89 -10.73
C ALA A 105 -20.90 25.27 -11.95
N SER A 106 -21.31 26.31 -12.68
CA SER A 106 -20.55 26.89 -13.79
C SER A 106 -19.23 27.52 -13.32
N ALA A 107 -19.20 28.11 -12.12
CA ALA A 107 -17.99 28.70 -11.56
C ALA A 107 -16.93 27.64 -11.23
N ILE A 108 -17.34 26.44 -10.82
CA ILE A 108 -16.41 25.32 -10.56
C ILE A 108 -15.66 24.90 -11.83
N ARG A 109 -16.35 24.89 -12.99
CA ARG A 109 -15.80 24.59 -14.32
C ARG A 109 -15.14 25.81 -15.00
N SER A 110 -15.10 26.94 -14.30
CA SER A 110 -14.47 28.17 -14.82
C SER A 110 -13.05 28.31 -14.29
N GLY A 111 -12.28 29.22 -14.91
CA GLY A 111 -10.94 29.60 -14.44
C GLY A 111 -10.90 30.42 -13.15
N VAL A 112 -12.05 30.66 -12.49
CA VAL A 112 -12.15 31.49 -11.28
C VAL A 112 -11.37 30.86 -10.12
N ARG A 113 -10.61 31.68 -9.39
CA ARG A 113 -9.73 31.28 -8.28
C ARG A 113 -10.20 31.80 -6.91
N LYS A 114 -11.51 31.91 -6.70
CA LYS A 114 -12.09 32.18 -5.38
C LYS A 114 -11.91 30.98 -4.46
N ARG A 115 -11.80 31.22 -3.15
CA ARG A 115 -11.45 30.19 -2.15
C ARG A 115 -12.47 29.04 -2.15
N GLU A 116 -13.75 29.38 -2.22
CA GLU A 116 -14.90 28.47 -2.22
C GLU A 116 -14.89 27.61 -3.49
N VAL A 117 -14.65 28.24 -4.65
CA VAL A 117 -14.58 27.55 -5.94
C VAL A 117 -13.42 26.57 -5.99
N VAL A 118 -12.23 26.96 -5.51
CA VAL A 118 -11.05 26.09 -5.45
C VAL A 118 -11.30 24.91 -4.50
N ARG A 119 -11.96 25.15 -3.37
CA ARG A 119 -12.35 24.10 -2.41
C ARG A 119 -13.34 23.11 -3.03
N ALA A 120 -14.38 23.60 -3.72
CA ALA A 120 -15.33 22.78 -4.45
C ALA A 120 -14.61 21.90 -5.52
N ARG A 121 -13.69 22.49 -6.29
CA ARG A 121 -12.89 21.78 -7.30
C ARG A 121 -12.04 20.67 -6.68
N LYS A 122 -11.40 20.95 -5.53
CA LYS A 122 -10.62 19.97 -4.77
C LYS A 122 -11.48 18.79 -4.31
N MET A 123 -12.68 19.07 -3.78
CA MET A 123 -13.61 18.02 -3.35
C MET A 123 -14.08 17.15 -4.51
N LEU A 124 -14.42 17.76 -5.65
CA LEU A 124 -14.83 17.02 -6.85
C LEU A 124 -13.72 16.05 -7.27
N CYS A 125 -12.47 16.55 -7.39
CA CYS A 125 -11.34 15.71 -7.76
C CYS A 125 -11.10 14.56 -6.77
N GLN A 126 -11.18 14.83 -5.46
CA GLN A 126 -10.98 13.80 -4.45
C GLN A 126 -12.06 12.72 -4.51
N ILE A 127 -13.33 13.10 -4.62
CA ILE A 127 -14.44 12.14 -4.67
C ILE A 127 -14.42 11.35 -5.97
N ALA A 128 -14.33 12.03 -7.11
CA ALA A 128 -14.35 11.41 -8.43
C ALA A 128 -13.20 10.41 -8.61
N VAL A 129 -11.97 10.80 -8.27
CA VAL A 129 -10.79 9.94 -8.47
C VAL A 129 -10.68 8.88 -7.39
N ARG A 130 -10.79 9.24 -6.09
CA ARG A 130 -10.47 8.30 -5.01
C ARG A 130 -11.62 7.37 -4.63
N ARG A 131 -12.87 7.83 -4.72
CA ARG A 131 -14.03 7.02 -4.33
C ARG A 131 -14.74 6.39 -5.52
N MET A 132 -14.83 7.11 -6.63
CA MET A 132 -15.61 6.67 -7.79
C MET A 132 -14.77 6.09 -8.93
N GLY A 133 -13.44 6.11 -8.81
CA GLY A 133 -12.53 5.47 -9.75
C GLY A 133 -12.45 6.16 -11.12
N TYR A 134 -12.84 7.44 -11.23
CA TYR A 134 -12.68 8.18 -12.48
C TYR A 134 -11.19 8.42 -12.76
N PRO A 135 -10.74 8.25 -14.02
CA PRO A 135 -9.40 8.65 -14.43
C PRO A 135 -9.21 10.15 -14.21
N GLY A 136 -8.06 10.55 -13.64
CA GLY A 136 -7.76 11.96 -13.39
C GLY A 136 -7.84 12.83 -14.66
N ALA A 137 -7.45 12.28 -15.82
CA ALA A 137 -7.54 12.95 -17.11
C ALA A 137 -8.99 13.16 -17.60
N GLU A 138 -9.93 12.32 -17.18
CA GLU A 138 -11.36 12.52 -17.47
C GLU A 138 -11.93 13.64 -16.61
N VAL A 139 -11.62 13.64 -15.31
CA VAL A 139 -12.03 14.71 -14.38
C VAL A 139 -11.44 16.05 -14.81
N ALA A 140 -10.19 16.09 -15.28
CA ALA A 140 -9.53 17.29 -15.77
C ALA A 140 -10.13 17.84 -17.07
N ARG A 141 -10.69 17.00 -17.95
CA ARG A 141 -11.42 17.45 -19.14
C ARG A 141 -12.82 17.96 -18.82
N PHE A 142 -13.40 17.43 -17.74
CA PHE A 142 -14.71 17.85 -17.28
C PHE A 142 -14.68 19.23 -16.60
N LEU A 143 -13.65 19.47 -15.78
CA LEU A 143 -13.41 20.74 -15.09
C LEU A 143 -12.90 21.84 -16.03
#